data_AF-A0A672QZN2-F1
#
_entry.id   AF-A0A672QZN2-F1
#
_cell.length_a   1.000
_cell.length_b   1.000
_cell.length_c   1.000
_cell.angle_alpha   90.00
_cell.angle_beta   90.00
_cell.angle_gamma   90.00
#
_symmetry.space_group_name_H-M   'P 1'
#
loop_
_entity.id
_entity.type
_entity.pdbx_description
1 polymer ?
#
loop_
_entity_poly.entity_id
_entity_poly.type
_entity_poly.pdbx_seq_one_letter_code
_entity_poly.pdbx_strand_id
1 'polypeptide(L)'
;MSDLRKQLASRSAAVEKARKALADRQKDLELKTQHLEIKLSSKIEEDIKKARRKSTQAGDDLMRCVDLYNQSQSKWFEEMVTSSLELERLEVERVEMIRQHLCQYTTLRHETDMFNQSTIEPVDKLLRSVDPARDRELWVREHKTGELRPVDMDI
;
A
#
# COMPACT_ATOMS: atom_id res chain seq x y z
N MET A 1 -14.33 -3.97 0.74
CA MET A 1 -14.52 -2.92 -0.30
C MET A 1 -15.25 -3.39 -1.56
N SER A 2 -14.86 -4.49 -2.21
CA SER A 2 -15.52 -4.98 -3.44
C SER A 2 -17.02 -5.28 -3.24
N ASP A 3 -17.37 -5.93 -2.13
CA ASP A 3 -18.78 -6.29 -1.87
C ASP A 3 -19.67 -5.08 -1.58
N LEU A 4 -19.16 -4.06 -0.88
CA LEU A 4 -19.87 -2.78 -0.70
C LEU A 4 -20.10 -2.09 -2.04
N ARG A 5 -19.15 -2.16 -2.98
CA ARG A 5 -19.34 -1.64 -4.35
C ARG A 5 -20.37 -2.43 -5.14
N LYS A 6 -20.39 -3.76 -5.03
CA LYS A 6 -21.43 -4.60 -5.65
C LYS A 6 -22.81 -4.29 -5.08
N GLN A 7 -22.92 -4.09 -3.77
CA GLN A 7 -24.16 -3.71 -3.11
C GLN A 7 -24.64 -2.33 -3.61
N LEU A 8 -23.75 -1.35 -3.70
CA LEU A 8 -24.06 -0.03 -4.23
C LEU A 8 -24.53 -0.09 -5.68
N ALA A 9 -23.87 -0.89 -6.53
CA ALA A 9 -24.27 -1.09 -7.92
C ALA A 9 -25.68 -1.72 -8.02
N SER A 10 -25.98 -2.72 -7.18
CA SER A 10 -27.31 -3.31 -7.10
C SER A 10 -28.38 -2.29 -6.67
N ARG A 11 -28.09 -1.43 -5.69
CA ARG A 11 -28.99 -0.34 -5.29
C ARG A 11 -29.20 0.69 -6.40
N SER A 12 -28.14 1.04 -7.12
CA SER A 12 -28.22 1.95 -8.27
C SER A 12 -29.15 1.38 -9.35
N ALA A 13 -29.03 0.09 -9.67
CA ALA A 13 -29.92 -0.56 -10.62
C ALA A 13 -31.38 -0.59 -10.15
N ALA A 14 -31.63 -0.78 -8.85
CA ALA A 14 -32.97 -0.73 -8.27
C ALA A 14 -33.60 0.68 -8.38
N VAL A 15 -32.81 1.74 -8.15
CA VAL A 15 -33.25 3.14 -8.33
C VAL A 15 -33.65 3.39 -9.79
N GLU A 16 -32.83 2.98 -10.75
CA GLU A 16 -33.15 3.18 -12.18
C GLU A 16 -34.41 2.40 -12.60
N LYS A 17 -34.58 1.18 -12.09
CA LYS A 17 -35.79 0.40 -12.31
C LYS A 17 -37.04 1.09 -11.73
N ALA A 18 -36.96 1.62 -10.50
CA ALA A 18 -38.05 2.34 -9.87
C ALA A 18 -38.37 3.66 -10.58
N ARG A 19 -37.34 4.37 -11.07
CA ARG A 19 -37.48 5.60 -11.85
C ARG A 19 -38.23 5.35 -13.15
N LYS A 20 -37.84 4.29 -13.88
CA LYS A 20 -38.55 3.87 -15.10
C LYS A 20 -40.01 3.50 -14.80
N ALA A 21 -40.25 2.73 -13.74
CA ALA A 21 -41.60 2.34 -13.34
C ALA A 21 -42.48 3.55 -12.99
N LEU A 22 -41.94 4.55 -12.29
CA LEU A 22 -42.65 5.81 -12.01
C LEU A 22 -43.01 6.56 -13.29
N ALA A 23 -42.05 6.71 -14.21
CA ALA A 23 -42.29 7.38 -15.50
C ALA A 23 -43.39 6.68 -16.32
N ASP A 24 -43.37 5.34 -16.36
CA ASP A 24 -44.40 4.55 -17.05
C ASP A 24 -45.79 4.76 -16.40
N ARG A 25 -45.87 4.89 -15.07
CA ARG A 25 -47.14 5.14 -14.35
C ARG A 25 -47.64 6.56 -14.47
N GLN A 26 -46.76 7.55 -14.54
CA GLN A 26 -47.12 8.93 -14.82
C GLN A 26 -47.71 9.06 -16.23
N LYS A 27 -47.11 8.39 -17.22
CA LYS A 27 -47.62 8.35 -18.59
C LYS A 27 -49.00 7.66 -18.69
N ASP A 28 -49.21 6.54 -18.00
CA ASP A 28 -50.53 5.87 -17.94
C ASP A 28 -51.60 6.77 -17.31
N LEU A 29 -51.26 7.51 -16.25
CA LEU A 29 -52.15 8.46 -15.61
C LEU A 29 -52.52 9.60 -16.57
N GLU A 30 -51.53 10.18 -17.26
CA GLU A 30 -51.74 11.27 -18.22
C GLU A 30 -52.64 10.85 -19.38
N LEU A 31 -52.41 9.67 -19.98
CA LEU A 31 -53.25 9.14 -21.05
C LEU A 31 -54.71 8.91 -20.61
N LYS A 32 -54.93 8.43 -19.39
CA LYS A 32 -56.28 8.25 -18.83
C LYS A 32 -56.98 9.57 -18.55
N THR A 33 -56.23 10.58 -18.10
CA THR A 33 -56.75 11.94 -17.93
C THR A 33 -57.17 12.53 -19.28
N GLN A 34 -56.35 12.40 -20.33
CA GLN A 34 -56.71 12.82 -21.69
C GLN A 34 -57.96 12.07 -22.21
N HIS A 35 -58.11 10.78 -21.87
CA HIS A 35 -59.29 10.02 -22.32
C HIS A 35 -60.61 10.53 -21.69
N LEU A 36 -60.57 11.01 -20.44
CA LEU A 36 -61.72 11.61 -19.78
C LEU A 36 -62.16 12.91 -20.45
N GLU A 37 -61.21 13.71 -20.94
CA GLU A 37 -61.48 14.96 -21.68
C GLU A 37 -62.23 14.70 -23.00
N ILE A 38 -61.96 13.56 -23.66
CA ILE A 38 -62.62 13.14 -24.90
C ILE A 38 -64.00 12.55 -24.60
N LYS A 39 -64.15 11.78 -23.51
CA LYS A 39 -65.40 11.11 -23.16
C LYS A 39 -65.58 11.03 -21.65
N LEU A 40 -66.57 11.76 -21.14
CA LEU A 40 -67.00 11.65 -19.74
C LEU A 40 -67.68 10.31 -19.47
N SER A 41 -67.12 9.54 -18.54
CA SER A 41 -67.66 8.26 -18.08
C SER A 41 -67.19 7.96 -16.66
N SER A 42 -68.10 7.52 -15.79
CA SER A 42 -67.79 7.10 -14.42
C SER A 42 -66.71 6.01 -14.35
N LYS A 43 -66.66 5.13 -15.35
CA LYS A 43 -65.62 4.10 -15.47
C LYS A 43 -64.22 4.70 -15.66
N ILE A 44 -64.11 5.77 -16.47
CA ILE A 44 -62.84 6.44 -16.74
C ILE A 44 -62.36 7.19 -15.48
N GLU A 45 -63.28 7.79 -14.72
CA GLU A 45 -62.94 8.41 -13.42
C GLU A 45 -62.37 7.40 -12.42
N GLU A 46 -62.96 6.19 -12.32
CA GLU A 46 -62.42 5.12 -11.48
C GLU A 46 -61.03 4.66 -11.95
N ASP A 47 -60.83 4.53 -13.26
CA ASP A 47 -59.53 4.15 -13.84
C ASP A 47 -58.45 5.21 -13.57
N ILE A 48 -58.81 6.51 -13.61
CA ILE A 48 -57.91 7.61 -13.20
C ILE A 48 -57.57 7.52 -11.72
N LYS A 49 -58.56 7.30 -10.85
CA LYS A 49 -58.33 7.15 -9.41
C LYS A 49 -57.38 5.99 -9.12
N LYS A 50 -57.52 4.88 -9.84
CA LYS A 50 -56.64 3.71 -9.76
C LYS A 50 -55.23 4.00 -10.31
N ALA A 51 -55.11 4.70 -11.44
CA ALA A 51 -53.83 5.08 -12.03
C ALA A 51 -53.07 6.05 -11.11
N ARG A 52 -53.78 7.02 -10.50
CA ARG A 52 -53.20 7.96 -9.53
C ARG A 52 -52.62 7.24 -8.32
N ARG A 53 -53.38 6.32 -7.70
CA ARG A 53 -52.88 5.47 -6.59
C ARG A 53 -51.61 4.69 -6.98
N LYS A 54 -51.59 4.10 -8.18
CA LYS A 54 -50.42 3.37 -8.70
C LYS A 54 -49.21 4.28 -8.95
N SER A 55 -49.43 5.52 -9.43
CA SER A 55 -48.37 6.49 -9.63
C SER A 55 -47.80 6.98 -8.30
N THR A 56 -48.64 7.23 -7.29
CA THR A 56 -48.19 7.59 -5.94
C THR A 56 -47.35 6.46 -5.33
N GLN A 57 -47.83 5.21 -5.40
CA GLN A 57 -47.10 4.05 -4.90
C GLN A 57 -45.72 3.89 -5.58
N ALA A 58 -45.64 4.11 -6.90
CA ALA A 58 -44.37 4.07 -7.61
C ALA A 58 -43.41 5.19 -7.18
N GLY A 59 -43.95 6.34 -6.76
CA GLY A 59 -43.18 7.43 -6.16
C GLY A 59 -42.61 7.03 -4.79
N ASP A 60 -43.43 6.45 -3.93
CA ASP A 60 -43.00 5.93 -2.62
C ASP A 60 -41.95 4.82 -2.76
N ASP A 61 -42.09 3.98 -3.79
CA ASP A 61 -41.11 2.94 -4.11
C ASP A 61 -39.78 3.52 -4.58
N LEU A 62 -39.80 4.56 -5.41
CA LEU A 62 -38.59 5.27 -5.83
C LEU A 62 -37.90 5.93 -4.64
N MET A 63 -38.65 6.61 -3.77
CA MET A 63 -38.12 7.25 -2.56
C MET A 63 -37.38 6.22 -1.69
N ARG A 64 -38.00 5.07 -1.42
CA ARG A 64 -37.38 3.97 -0.68
C ARG A 64 -36.12 3.44 -1.35
N CYS A 65 -36.11 3.30 -2.68
CA CYS A 65 -34.93 2.83 -3.41
C CYS A 65 -33.77 3.83 -3.29
N VAL A 66 -34.06 5.13 -3.37
CA VAL A 66 -33.07 6.21 -3.23
C VAL A 66 -32.51 6.25 -1.80
N ASP A 67 -33.35 6.10 -0.78
CA ASP A 67 -32.89 6.05 0.61
C ASP A 67 -31.92 4.90 0.86
N LEU A 68 -32.26 3.69 0.37
CA LEU A 68 -31.40 2.52 0.50
C LEU A 68 -30.09 2.65 -0.31
N TYR A 69 -30.15 3.33 -1.46
CA TYR A 69 -28.95 3.67 -2.23
C TYR A 69 -28.04 4.61 -1.44
N ASN A 70 -28.58 5.71 -0.90
CA ASN A 70 -27.82 6.68 -0.12
C ASN A 70 -27.20 6.04 1.14
N GLN A 71 -27.97 5.21 1.87
CA GLN A 71 -27.44 4.47 3.02
C GLN A 71 -26.27 3.55 2.63
N SER A 72 -26.41 2.81 1.52
CA SER A 72 -25.35 1.93 1.03
C SER A 72 -24.12 2.72 0.56
N GLN A 73 -24.34 3.90 -0.02
CA GLN A 73 -23.28 4.80 -0.46
C GLN A 73 -22.52 5.40 0.72
N SER A 74 -23.21 5.89 1.76
CA SER A 74 -22.58 6.43 2.97
C SER A 74 -21.75 5.37 3.68
N LYS A 75 -22.28 4.15 3.81
CA LYS A 75 -21.53 3.03 4.38
C LYS A 75 -20.27 2.72 3.57
N TRP A 76 -20.38 2.66 2.24
CA TRP A 76 -19.22 2.46 1.38
C TRP A 76 -18.18 3.59 1.52
N PHE A 77 -18.65 4.83 1.65
CA PHE A 77 -17.80 6.01 1.79
C PHE A 77 -17.00 5.96 3.10
N GLU A 78 -17.65 5.77 4.25
CA GLU A 78 -16.98 5.71 5.56
C GLU A 78 -15.93 4.60 5.63
N GLU A 79 -16.26 3.42 5.10
CA GLU A 79 -15.33 2.28 5.03
C GLU A 79 -14.16 2.56 4.08
N MET A 80 -14.40 3.26 2.96
CA MET A 80 -13.34 3.66 2.03
C MET A 80 -12.39 4.67 2.67
N VAL A 81 -12.92 5.67 3.36
CA VAL A 81 -12.12 6.68 4.05
C VAL A 81 -11.25 6.01 5.13
N THR A 82 -11.86 5.21 6.00
CA THR A 82 -11.14 4.52 7.07
C THR A 82 -10.07 3.57 6.53
N SER A 83 -10.41 2.76 5.53
CA SER A 83 -9.43 1.84 4.90
C SER A 83 -8.29 2.59 4.22
N SER A 84 -8.55 3.76 3.62
CA SER A 84 -7.50 4.54 2.95
C SER A 84 -6.54 5.17 3.95
N LEU A 85 -7.06 5.70 5.07
CA LEU A 85 -6.24 6.23 6.16
C LEU A 85 -5.38 5.12 6.81
N GLU A 86 -5.92 3.91 6.92
CA GLU A 86 -5.15 2.76 7.42
C GLU A 86 -4.02 2.37 6.46
N LEU A 87 -4.27 2.39 5.14
CA LEU A 87 -3.22 2.17 4.15
C LEU A 87 -2.16 3.26 4.17
N GLU A 88 -2.56 4.52 4.37
CA GLU A 88 -1.62 5.64 4.54
C GLU A 88 -0.73 5.42 5.77
N ARG A 89 -1.33 5.04 6.91
CA ARG A 89 -0.59 4.71 8.14
C ARG A 89 0.40 3.57 7.92
N LEU A 90 -0.03 2.48 7.28
CA LEU A 90 0.82 1.32 6.99
C LEU A 90 1.99 1.69 6.05
N GLU A 91 1.76 2.58 5.09
CA GLU A 91 2.83 3.02 4.18
C GLU A 91 3.87 3.88 4.92
N VAL A 92 3.43 4.76 5.81
CA VAL A 92 4.34 5.50 6.70
C VAL A 92 5.15 4.54 7.56
N GLU A 93 4.50 3.59 8.24
CA GLU A 93 5.20 2.59 9.07
C GLU A 93 6.21 1.77 8.26
N ARG A 94 5.87 1.38 7.02
CA ARG A 94 6.76 0.64 6.12
C ARG A 94 8.01 1.46 5.76
N VAL A 95 7.84 2.74 5.42
CA VAL A 95 8.95 3.64 5.09
C VAL A 95 9.86 3.85 6.29
N GLU A 96 9.29 4.08 7.47
CA GLU A 96 10.03 4.24 8.72
C GLU A 96 10.83 2.99 9.06
N MET A 97 10.23 1.81 8.90
CA MET A 97 10.91 0.53 9.11
C MET A 97 12.09 0.36 8.14
N ILE A 98 11.90 0.64 6.85
CA ILE A 98 12.98 0.56 5.85
C ILE A 98 14.11 1.54 6.21
N ARG A 99 13.76 2.78 6.56
CA ARG A 99 14.73 3.80 6.99
C ARG A 99 15.54 3.31 8.19
N GLN A 100 14.89 2.71 9.19
CA GLN A 100 15.57 2.15 10.36
C GLN A 100 16.57 1.06 9.97
N HIS A 101 16.19 0.12 9.10
CA HIS A 101 17.09 -0.94 8.63
C HIS A 101 18.25 -0.38 7.78
N LEU A 102 18.02 0.66 6.99
CA LEU A 102 19.09 1.33 6.26
C LEU A 102 20.06 2.05 7.21
N CYS A 103 19.57 2.67 8.28
CA CYS A 103 20.44 3.22 9.33
C CYS A 103 21.28 2.12 9.97
N GLN A 104 20.68 0.97 10.32
CA GLN A 104 21.42 -0.19 10.85
C GLN A 104 22.48 -0.68 9.86
N TYR A 105 22.14 -0.78 8.57
CA TYR A 105 23.09 -1.13 7.53
C TYR A 105 24.29 -0.17 7.50
N THR A 106 24.04 1.14 7.55
CA THR A 106 25.14 2.13 7.55
C THR A 106 26.01 2.02 8.80
N THR A 107 25.42 1.73 9.96
CA THR A 107 26.17 1.48 11.20
C THR A 107 27.06 0.25 11.06
N LEU A 108 26.50 -0.89 10.62
CA LEU A 108 27.26 -2.12 10.44
C LEU A 108 28.38 -1.95 9.41
N ARG A 109 28.15 -1.20 8.34
CA ARG A 109 29.18 -0.84 7.36
C ARG A 109 30.32 -0.07 8.01
N HIS A 110 30.00 0.97 8.76
CA HIS A 110 31.01 1.76 9.46
C HIS A 110 31.82 0.93 10.46
N GLU A 111 31.16 0.12 11.28
CA GLU A 111 31.81 -0.76 12.25
C GLU A 111 32.70 -1.80 11.58
N THR A 112 32.24 -2.39 10.46
CA THR A 112 33.03 -3.34 9.68
C THR A 112 34.28 -2.70 9.11
N ASP A 113 34.18 -1.48 8.57
CA ASP A 113 35.33 -0.75 8.02
C ASP A 113 36.34 -0.43 9.13
N MET A 114 35.88 0.01 10.31
CA MET A 114 36.72 0.25 11.49
C MET A 114 37.41 -1.03 11.98
N PHE A 115 36.70 -2.15 12.04
CA PHE A 115 37.28 -3.43 12.42
C PHE A 115 38.32 -3.90 11.41
N ASN A 116 38.03 -3.80 10.11
CA ASN A 116 38.96 -4.18 9.06
C ASN A 116 40.25 -3.34 9.14
N GLN A 117 40.12 -2.03 9.41
CA GLN A 117 41.28 -1.15 9.58
C GLN A 117 42.15 -1.54 10.78
N SER A 118 41.57 -1.99 11.90
CA SER A 118 42.35 -2.38 13.09
C SER A 118 43.15 -3.68 12.90
N THR A 119 42.78 -4.52 11.93
CA THR A 119 43.49 -5.78 11.66
C THR A 119 44.96 -5.59 11.25
N ILE A 120 45.35 -4.40 10.77
CA ILE A 120 46.74 -4.11 10.38
C ILE A 120 47.63 -3.72 11.56
N GLU A 121 47.06 -3.32 12.71
CA GLU A 121 47.84 -2.84 13.86
C GLU A 121 48.85 -3.86 14.40
N PRO A 122 48.55 -5.18 14.49
CA PRO A 122 49.54 -6.17 14.91
C PRO A 122 50.69 -6.32 13.91
N VAL A 123 50.41 -6.19 12.61
CA VAL A 123 51.44 -6.23 11.56
C VAL A 123 52.36 -5.03 11.69
N ASP A 124 51.81 -3.82 11.90
CA ASP A 124 52.61 -2.62 12.12
C ASP A 124 53.50 -2.73 13.37
N LYS A 125 52.98 -3.33 14.45
CA LYS A 125 53.79 -3.62 15.66
C LYS A 125 54.97 -4.54 15.35
N LEU A 126 54.78 -5.60 14.57
CA LEU A 126 55.86 -6.49 14.15
C LEU A 126 56.87 -5.79 13.25
N LEU A 127 56.40 -5.00 12.27
CA LEU A 127 57.27 -4.23 11.38
C LEU A 127 58.17 -3.26 12.14
N ARG A 128 57.66 -2.60 13.19
CA ARG A 128 58.45 -1.72 14.06
C ARG A 128 59.50 -2.46 14.89
N SER A 129 59.35 -3.78 15.06
CA SER A 129 60.31 -4.62 15.80
C SER A 129 61.40 -5.24 14.93
N VAL A 130 61.36 -5.01 13.61
CA VAL A 130 62.35 -5.53 12.66
C VAL A 130 63.71 -4.86 12.89
N ASP A 131 64.74 -5.67 13.13
CA ASP A 131 66.12 -5.23 13.29
C ASP A 131 67.04 -6.03 12.36
N PRO A 132 67.46 -5.43 11.22
CA PRO A 132 68.31 -6.12 10.25
C PRO A 132 69.66 -6.57 10.81
N ALA A 133 70.19 -5.92 11.86
CA ALA A 133 71.46 -6.33 12.46
C ALA A 133 71.29 -7.62 13.27
N ARG A 134 70.20 -7.72 14.04
CA ARG A 134 69.85 -8.91 14.80
C ARG A 134 69.52 -10.09 13.87
N ASP A 135 68.79 -9.85 12.79
CA ASP A 135 68.48 -10.88 11.79
C ASP A 135 69.76 -11.39 11.10
N ARG A 136 70.67 -10.48 10.74
CA ARG A 136 71.99 -10.85 10.19
C ARG A 136 72.80 -11.68 11.19
N GLU A 137 72.80 -11.30 12.46
CA GLU A 137 73.52 -12.02 13.51
C GLU A 137 72.96 -13.45 13.68
N LEU A 138 71.64 -13.60 13.73
CA LEU A 138 70.96 -14.90 13.77
C LEU A 138 71.36 -15.78 12.58
N TRP A 139 71.31 -15.23 11.36
CA TRP A 139 71.64 -15.99 10.16
C TRP A 139 73.10 -16.43 10.12
N VAL A 140 74.05 -15.51 10.38
CA VAL A 140 75.49 -15.81 10.38
C VAL A 140 75.83 -16.82 11.47
N ARG A 141 75.18 -16.76 12.63
CA ARG A 141 75.38 -17.73 13.71
C ARG A 141 75.07 -19.16 13.27
N GLU A 142 74.01 -19.35 12.50
CA GLU A 142 73.60 -20.66 11.98
C GLU A 142 74.43 -21.12 10.78
N HIS A 143 74.90 -20.19 9.94
CA HIS A 143 75.46 -20.52 8.61
C HIS A 143 76.95 -20.15 8.43
N LYS A 144 77.66 -19.70 9.47
CA LYS A 144 79.09 -19.35 9.34
C LYS A 144 79.95 -20.57 8.96
N THR A 145 80.91 -20.35 8.08
CA THR A 145 81.87 -21.38 7.62
C THR A 145 83.18 -21.38 8.40
N GLY A 146 83.36 -20.44 9.32
CA GLY A 146 84.56 -20.29 10.14
C GLY A 146 84.70 -18.86 10.66
N GLU A 147 85.45 -18.68 11.75
CA GLU A 147 85.74 -17.35 12.32
C GLU A 147 87.21 -16.95 12.22
N LEU A 148 88.07 -17.90 11.87
CA LEU A 148 89.50 -17.67 11.72
C LEU A 148 89.74 -16.98 10.38
N ARG A 149 90.45 -15.85 10.43
CA ARG A 149 90.97 -15.21 9.23
C ARG A 149 92.26 -15.91 8.80
N PRO A 150 92.51 -16.04 7.49
CA PRO A 150 93.78 -16.56 6.99
C PRO A 150 94.99 -15.77 7.52
N VAL A 151 96.13 -16.45 7.65
CA VAL A 151 97.44 -15.86 7.99
C VAL A 151 98.45 -16.23 6.92
N ASP A 152 99.44 -15.36 6.72
CA ASP A 152 100.54 -15.62 5.80
C ASP A 152 101.44 -16.75 6.34
N MET A 153 102.02 -17.55 5.44
CA MET A 153 103.01 -18.55 5.82
C MET A 153 104.41 -17.95 5.76
N ASP A 154 105.25 -18.26 6.74
CA ASP A 154 106.66 -17.88 6.71
C ASP A 154 107.37 -18.62 5.56
N ILE A 155 107.99 -17.86 4.64
CA ILE A 155 108.82 -18.33 3.53
C ILE A 155 110.30 -18.15 3.87
#